data_AF-A0A2W2FIA7-F1
#
_entry.id   AF-A0A2W2FIA7-F1
#
_cell.length_a   1.000
_cell.length_b   1.000
_cell.length_c   1.000
_cell.angle_alpha   90.00
_cell.angle_beta   90.00
_cell.angle_gamma   90.00
#
_symmetry.space_group_name_H-M   'P 1'
#
loop_
_entity.id
_entity.type
_entity.pdbx_description
1 polymer ?
#
loop_
_entity_poly.entity_id
_entity_poly.type
_entity_poly.pdbx_seq_one_letter_code
_entity_poly.pdbx_strand_id
1 'polypeptide(L)'
;MGSRLVRTALVVTLALGGGTLAVVSPAQAAPKAFKNCTAMHKKYPHGVGKKGARDKVRGKTKPVTNFKVSTAIYNANKKLDRDKDGVACEKR
;
A
#
# COMPACT_ATOMS: atom_id res chain seq x y z
N MET A 1 -21.69 68.49 -30.68
CA MET A 1 -20.58 69.10 -29.91
C MET A 1 -20.86 68.87 -28.43
N GLY A 2 -19.96 68.19 -27.72
CA GLY A 2 -20.02 67.97 -26.27
C GLY A 2 -20.68 66.63 -25.88
N SER A 3 -20.18 65.89 -24.90
CA SER A 3 -19.01 66.07 -24.04
C SER A 3 -18.81 64.78 -23.24
N ARG A 4 -17.56 64.57 -22.80
CA ARG A 4 -17.16 63.79 -21.61
C ARG A 4 -17.08 62.27 -21.74
N LEU A 5 -15.86 61.86 -22.13
CA LEU A 5 -15.09 60.80 -21.46
C LEU A 5 -15.52 60.61 -20.00
N VAL A 6 -16.19 59.50 -19.69
CA VAL A 6 -16.30 58.98 -18.33
C VAL A 6 -15.52 57.67 -18.28
N ARG A 7 -14.30 57.81 -17.77
CA ARG A 7 -13.46 56.71 -17.29
C ARG A 7 -14.14 56.17 -16.03
N THR A 8 -14.84 55.03 -16.12
CA THR A 8 -15.33 54.33 -14.92
C THR A 8 -14.82 52.90 -14.93
N ALA A 9 -13.75 52.75 -14.13
CA ALA A 9 -13.17 51.57 -13.51
C ALA A 9 -13.76 50.20 -13.85
N LEU A 10 -12.88 49.38 -14.44
CA LEU A 10 -12.88 47.93 -14.35
C LEU A 10 -12.90 47.51 -12.87
N VAL A 11 -14.00 46.93 -12.39
CA VAL A 11 -14.00 46.14 -11.14
C VAL A 11 -14.38 44.71 -11.50
N VAL A 12 -13.37 43.91 -11.82
CA VAL A 12 -13.46 42.45 -11.92
C VAL A 12 -13.41 41.93 -10.48
N THR A 13 -14.57 41.73 -9.86
CA THR A 13 -14.67 41.03 -8.58
C THR A 13 -14.63 39.53 -8.85
N LEU A 14 -13.41 39.01 -8.97
CA LEU A 14 -13.14 37.57 -9.05
C LEU A 14 -13.32 36.98 -7.63
N ALA A 15 -14.56 36.59 -7.29
CA ALA A 15 -14.84 35.85 -6.07
C ALA A 15 -14.33 34.40 -6.22
N LEU A 16 -13.01 34.21 -6.08
CA LEU A 16 -12.40 32.91 -5.85
C LEU A 16 -12.77 32.44 -4.44
N GLY A 17 -13.93 31.82 -4.29
CA GLY A 17 -14.25 30.95 -3.17
C GLY A 17 -13.35 29.72 -3.20
N GLY A 18 -12.09 29.90 -2.78
CA GLY A 18 -11.08 28.86 -2.65
C GLY A 18 -11.39 27.95 -1.47
N GLY A 19 -12.41 27.10 -1.60
CA GLY A 19 -12.58 25.95 -0.72
C GLY A 19 -11.44 24.97 -0.97
N THR A 20 -10.44 24.95 -0.10
CA THR A 20 -9.38 23.95 -0.14
C THR A 20 -10.00 22.57 0.12
N LEU A 21 -10.30 21.83 -0.95
CA LEU A 21 -10.56 20.40 -0.89
C LEU A 21 -9.26 19.74 -0.39
N ALA A 22 -9.18 19.51 0.92
CA ALA A 22 -8.09 18.74 1.51
C ALA A 22 -8.19 17.31 1.01
N VAL A 23 -7.45 17.00 -0.05
CA VAL A 23 -7.25 15.64 -0.57
C VAL A 23 -6.46 14.87 0.48
N VAL A 24 -7.15 14.23 1.42
CA VAL A 24 -6.55 13.24 2.32
C VAL A 24 -6.13 12.03 1.50
N SER A 25 -4.86 12.01 1.10
CA SER A 25 -4.27 10.83 0.47
C SER A 25 -4.13 9.72 1.51
N PRO A 26 -4.51 8.46 1.20
CA PRO A 26 -4.30 7.36 2.13
C PRO A 26 -2.80 7.19 2.33
N ALA A 27 -2.32 7.37 3.56
CA ALA A 27 -0.93 7.11 3.90
C ALA A 27 -0.64 5.61 3.68
N GLN A 28 0.18 5.27 2.69
CA GLN A 28 0.67 3.90 2.52
C GLN A 28 1.61 3.56 3.68
N ALA A 29 1.09 2.86 4.68
CA ALA A 29 1.89 2.34 5.77
C ALA A 29 2.99 1.43 5.20
N ALA A 30 4.25 1.72 5.55
CA ALA A 30 5.37 0.89 5.14
C ALA A 30 5.17 -0.57 5.60
N PRO A 31 5.48 -1.56 4.74
CA PRO A 31 5.30 -2.95 5.09
C PRO A 31 6.15 -3.31 6.31
N LYS A 32 5.50 -3.89 7.32
CA LYS A 32 6.15 -4.25 8.58
C LYS A 32 7.19 -5.36 8.37
N ALA A 33 8.44 -5.09 8.71
CA ALA A 33 9.49 -6.09 8.78
C ALA A 33 9.47 -6.79 10.15
N PHE A 34 9.49 -8.10 10.15
CA PHE A 34 9.53 -8.94 11.35
C PHE A 34 10.96 -9.42 11.61
N LYS A 35 11.29 -9.60 12.89
CA LYS A 35 12.59 -10.13 13.31
C LYS A 35 12.69 -11.63 13.01
N ASN A 36 11.59 -12.36 13.17
CA ASN A 36 11.51 -13.81 13.01
C ASN A 36 10.08 -14.25 12.64
N CYS A 37 9.93 -15.53 12.30
CA CYS A 37 8.64 -16.11 11.94
C CYS A 37 7.62 -16.11 13.09
N THR A 38 8.06 -16.26 14.35
CA THR A 38 7.16 -16.19 15.51
C THR A 38 6.45 -14.84 15.61
N ALA A 39 7.18 -13.74 15.42
CA ALA A 39 6.61 -12.40 15.43
C ALA A 39 5.69 -12.17 14.22
N MET A 40 6.02 -12.77 13.08
CA MET A 40 5.19 -12.69 11.88
C MET A 40 3.90 -13.48 12.03
N HIS A 41 3.94 -14.70 12.59
CA HIS A 41 2.78 -15.56 12.83
C HIS A 41 1.74 -14.94 13.77
N LYS A 42 2.16 -14.09 14.71
CA LYS A 42 1.24 -13.31 15.55
C LYS A 42 0.32 -12.40 14.71
N LYS A 43 0.79 -11.93 13.55
CA LYS A 43 0.01 -11.07 12.64
C LYS A 43 -0.53 -11.81 11.42
N TYR A 44 0.23 -12.78 10.92
CA TYR A 44 -0.02 -13.57 9.73
C TYR A 44 0.17 -15.05 10.07
N PRO A 45 -0.86 -15.73 10.62
CA PRO A 45 -0.74 -17.07 11.18
C PRO A 45 -0.18 -18.14 10.23
N HIS A 46 -0.44 -17.98 8.93
CA HIS A 46 -0.01 -18.88 7.86
C HIS A 46 1.14 -18.32 7.02
N GLY A 47 1.75 -17.21 7.44
CA GLY A 47 2.79 -16.53 6.67
C GLY A 47 2.24 -15.57 5.61
N VAL A 48 3.15 -15.06 4.77
CA VAL A 48 2.84 -14.08 3.73
C VAL A 48 3.55 -14.48 2.43
N GLY A 49 2.81 -14.55 1.33
CA GLY A 49 3.36 -14.86 0.01
C GLY A 49 3.16 -13.72 -1.00
N LYS A 50 3.92 -13.78 -2.10
CA LYS A 50 3.67 -12.92 -3.26
C LYS A 50 2.38 -13.31 -3.97
N LYS A 51 1.87 -12.41 -4.82
CA LYS A 51 0.81 -12.77 -5.78
C LYS A 51 1.31 -13.90 -6.68
N GLY A 52 0.58 -15.03 -6.69
CA GLY A 52 0.95 -16.22 -7.45
C GLY A 52 2.01 -17.10 -6.80
N ALA A 53 2.45 -16.79 -5.57
CA ALA A 53 3.31 -17.69 -4.81
C ALA A 53 2.60 -19.02 -4.55
N ARG A 54 3.38 -20.10 -4.48
CA ARG A 54 2.90 -21.44 -4.14
C ARG A 54 3.92 -22.05 -3.21
N ASP A 55 3.47 -22.50 -2.04
CA ASP A 55 4.30 -23.24 -1.10
C ASP A 55 4.89 -24.47 -1.80
N LYS A 56 6.22 -24.57 -1.78
CA LYS A 56 6.95 -25.66 -2.39
C LYS A 56 6.96 -26.84 -1.44
N VAL A 57 5.94 -27.67 -1.57
CA VAL A 57 5.88 -28.96 -0.88
C VAL A 57 6.84 -29.98 -1.49
N ARG A 58 7.50 -30.75 -0.63
CA ARG A 58 8.30 -31.92 -1.02
C ARG A 58 7.52 -33.18 -0.65
N GLY A 59 7.35 -34.11 -1.59
CA GLY A 59 6.65 -35.37 -1.34
C GLY A 59 5.14 -35.21 -1.20
N LYS A 60 4.55 -35.83 -0.16
CA LYS A 60 3.09 -35.91 0.06
C LYS A 60 2.50 -34.79 0.93
N THR A 61 3.30 -33.79 1.30
CA THR A 61 2.84 -32.72 2.20
C THR A 61 1.85 -31.80 1.47
N LYS A 62 0.80 -31.35 2.19
CA LYS A 62 -0.18 -30.41 1.63
C LYS A 62 0.42 -28.99 1.62
N PRO A 63 0.29 -28.24 0.50
CA PRO A 63 0.79 -26.89 0.43
C PRO A 63 -0.07 -25.96 1.28
N VAL A 64 0.58 -25.01 1.96
CA VAL A 64 -0.11 -23.91 2.64
C VAL A 64 -0.72 -23.01 1.58
N THR A 65 -2.03 -22.86 1.58
CA THR A 65 -2.77 -21.96 0.67
C THR A 65 -3.41 -20.77 1.37
N ASN A 66 -3.45 -20.79 2.71
CA ASN A 66 -4.11 -19.77 3.54
C ASN A 66 -3.17 -18.63 3.96
N PHE A 67 -2.00 -18.49 3.33
CA PHE A 67 -1.08 -17.39 3.61
C PHE A 67 -1.65 -16.07 3.11
N LYS A 68 -1.25 -14.97 3.75
CA LYS A 68 -1.64 -13.64 3.30
C LYS A 68 -0.91 -13.32 1.99
N VAL A 69 -1.66 -13.00 0.94
CA VAL A 69 -1.04 -12.55 -0.31
C VAL A 69 -0.74 -11.05 -0.21
N SER A 70 0.55 -10.69 -0.12
CA SER A 70 1.02 -9.31 -0.20
C SER A 70 2.49 -9.26 -0.58
N THR A 71 2.76 -8.85 -1.81
CA THR A 71 4.13 -8.69 -2.32
C THR A 71 4.92 -7.66 -1.51
N ALA A 72 4.29 -6.59 -1.04
CA ALA A 72 4.96 -5.56 -0.23
C ALA A 72 5.44 -6.11 1.12
N ILE A 73 4.56 -6.83 1.83
CA ILE A 73 4.92 -7.44 3.12
C ILE A 73 5.92 -8.59 2.91
N TYR A 74 5.75 -9.41 1.86
CA TYR A 74 6.72 -10.44 1.52
C TYR A 74 8.10 -9.83 1.25
N ASN A 75 8.21 -8.78 0.43
CA ASN A 75 9.50 -8.17 0.09
C ASN A 75 10.21 -7.62 1.32
N ALA A 76 9.48 -6.98 2.24
CA ALA A 76 10.02 -6.52 3.53
C ALA A 76 10.50 -7.66 4.45
N ASN A 77 10.00 -8.89 4.22
CA ASN A 77 10.27 -10.07 5.02
C ASN A 77 10.94 -11.20 4.24
N LYS A 78 11.46 -10.92 3.04
CA LYS A 78 12.04 -11.93 2.12
C LYS A 78 13.16 -12.74 2.78
N LYS A 79 13.88 -12.14 3.73
CA LYS A 79 14.91 -12.82 4.53
C LYS A 79 14.39 -13.99 5.37
N LEU A 80 13.08 -14.06 5.61
CA LEU A 80 12.43 -15.11 6.39
C LEU A 80 11.93 -16.28 5.52
N ASP A 81 11.88 -16.09 4.20
CA ASP A 81 11.68 -17.15 3.22
C ASP A 81 13.01 -17.90 3.02
N ARG A 82 13.17 -19.04 3.70
CA ARG A 82 14.43 -19.78 3.77
C ARG A 82 14.66 -20.64 2.52
N ASP A 83 13.60 -21.17 1.93
CA ASP A 83 13.64 -22.08 0.78
C ASP A 83 13.32 -21.38 -0.56
N LYS A 84 13.03 -20.08 -0.52
CA LYS A 84 12.88 -19.14 -1.64
C LYS A 84 11.74 -19.53 -2.58
N ASP A 85 10.66 -20.09 -2.04
CA ASP A 85 9.50 -20.52 -2.81
C ASP A 85 8.50 -19.37 -3.08
N GLY A 86 8.75 -18.20 -2.51
CA GLY A 86 7.88 -17.03 -2.66
C GLY A 86 6.83 -16.89 -1.55
N VAL A 87 6.88 -17.75 -0.53
CA VAL A 87 6.13 -17.64 0.72
C VAL A 87 7.13 -17.44 1.87
N ALA A 88 6.85 -16.47 2.74
CA ALA A 88 7.68 -16.20 3.90
C ALA A 88 7.02 -16.78 5.14
N CYS A 89 7.81 -17.52 5.93
CA CYS A 89 7.37 -18.19 7.15
C CYS A 89 6.08 -19.00 6.95
N GLU A 90 5.97 -19.78 5.89
CA GLU A 90 4.85 -20.72 5.75
C GLU A 90 4.80 -21.64 6.96
N LYS A 91 3.59 -21.81 7.49
CA LYS A 91 3.33 -22.70 8.62
C LYS A 91 2.53 -23.88 8.10
N ARG A 92 3.21 -25.02 7.99
CA ARG A 92 2.62 -26.32 7.66
C ARG A 92 1.79 -26.87 8.81
#